data_AF-A0A3N9NYF8-F1
#
_entry.id   AF-A0A3N9NYF8-F1
#
_cell.length_a   1.000
_cell.length_b   1.000
_cell.length_c   1.000
_cell.angle_alpha   90.00
_cell.angle_beta   90.00
_cell.angle_gamma   90.00
#
_symmetry.space_group_name_H-M   'P 1'
#
loop_
_entity.id
_entity.type
_entity.pdbx_description
1 polymer ?
#
loop_
_entity_poly.entity_id
_entity_poly.type
_entity_poly.pdbx_seq_one_letter_code
_entity_poly.pdbx_strand_id
1 'polypeptide(L)'
;MKKSLLFLIVLVLCISLTSCKPKMNLEDILSNATCDPPCWLGMTPGETTVEEAHQQLAAQAGVINQERIFDISATEAYPEMIGFEVHFSESQSYLYFENGRLSLIEIEVDDGKMEVENGVGLYGTPEEVIYQKISCPGRFFGDAICLQVLLHYPRKGLMLSYEQSRDSNILIVDPQEQIDLVYFYAPGSDPFSELTFRLGGERVIDWPGYTEIVDIWN
;
A
#
# COMPACT_ATOMS: atom_id res chain seq x y z
N MET A 1 -47.14 -1.51 -29.97
CA MET A 1 -45.70 -1.90 -30.08
C MET A 1 -44.73 -0.81 -29.61
N LYS A 2 -44.84 0.46 -30.02
CA LYS A 2 -43.87 1.52 -29.61
C LYS A 2 -43.73 1.76 -28.08
N LYS A 3 -44.80 1.64 -27.30
CA LYS A 3 -44.76 1.82 -25.83
C LYS A 3 -43.98 0.71 -25.08
N SER A 4 -43.95 -0.50 -25.64
CA SER A 4 -43.22 -1.64 -25.05
C SER A 4 -41.71 -1.51 -25.26
N LEU A 5 -41.29 -1.00 -26.43
CA LEU A 5 -39.88 -0.78 -26.75
C LEU A 5 -39.24 0.32 -25.87
N LEU A 6 -39.97 1.41 -25.61
CA LEU A 6 -39.50 2.50 -24.74
C LEU A 6 -39.28 2.01 -23.31
N PHE A 7 -40.18 1.16 -22.79
CA PHE A 7 -40.04 0.60 -21.44
C PHE A 7 -38.83 -0.32 -21.33
N LEU A 8 -38.55 -1.13 -22.36
CA LEU A 8 -37.37 -2.00 -22.39
C LEU A 8 -36.06 -1.19 -22.43
N ILE A 9 -36.01 -0.10 -23.19
CA ILE A 9 -34.84 0.79 -23.25
C ILE A 9 -34.59 1.44 -21.88
N VAL A 10 -35.63 1.92 -21.21
CA VAL A 10 -35.50 2.51 -19.86
C VAL A 10 -35.05 1.46 -18.85
N LEU A 11 -35.57 0.23 -18.91
CA LEU A 11 -35.15 -0.86 -18.01
C LEU A 11 -33.66 -1.20 -18.20
N VAL A 12 -33.20 -1.32 -19.45
CA VAL A 12 -31.79 -1.60 -19.76
C VAL A 12 -30.89 -0.44 -19.29
N LEU A 13 -31.32 0.80 -19.46
CA LEU A 13 -30.57 1.98 -19.00
C LEU A 13 -30.50 2.05 -17.46
N CYS A 14 -31.56 1.65 -16.76
CA CYS A 14 -31.57 1.59 -15.29
C CYS A 14 -30.65 0.49 -14.75
N ILE A 15 -30.54 -0.65 -15.43
CA ILE A 15 -29.63 -1.74 -15.02
C ILE A 15 -28.15 -1.32 -15.22
N SER A 16 -27.85 -0.50 -16.24
CA SER A 16 -26.48 0.00 -16.43
C SER A 16 -26.02 1.02 -15.37
N LEU A 17 -26.95 1.68 -14.66
CA LEU A 17 -26.61 2.69 -13.65
C LEU A 17 -26.33 2.12 -12.26
N THR A 18 -26.62 0.83 -12.02
CA THR A 18 -26.39 0.20 -10.70
C THR A 18 -25.03 -0.48 -10.57
N SER A 19 -24.14 -0.35 -11.56
CA SER A 19 -22.82 -1.01 -11.55
C SER A 19 -21.67 -0.12 -11.10
N CYS A 20 -21.95 0.98 -10.38
CA CYS A 20 -20.92 1.70 -9.64
C CYS A 20 -20.64 0.93 -8.35
N LYS A 21 -19.60 0.10 -8.35
CA LYS A 21 -19.06 -0.44 -7.11
C LYS A 21 -18.40 0.72 -6.35
N PRO A 22 -18.71 0.95 -5.06
CA PRO A 22 -17.99 1.95 -4.28
C PRO A 22 -16.52 1.57 -4.27
N LYS A 23 -15.63 2.50 -4.61
CA LYS A 23 -14.19 2.30 -4.43
C LYS A 23 -13.88 2.50 -2.96
N MET A 24 -13.24 1.53 -2.32
CA MET A 24 -12.71 1.69 -0.98
C MET A 24 -11.41 2.48 -1.10
N ASN A 25 -11.23 3.53 -0.29
CA ASN A 25 -9.98 4.26 -0.26
C ASN A 25 -9.06 3.69 0.85
N LEU A 26 -7.76 3.98 0.76
CA LEU A 26 -6.75 3.57 1.72
C LEU A 26 -7.06 4.11 3.11
N GLU A 27 -7.61 5.31 3.20
CA GLU A 27 -8.03 5.89 4.48
C GLU A 27 -9.10 5.02 5.16
N ASP A 28 -10.08 4.47 4.44
CA ASP A 28 -11.09 3.54 4.92
C ASP A 28 -10.44 2.21 5.34
N ILE A 29 -9.48 1.69 4.56
CA ILE A 29 -8.76 0.45 4.88
C ILE A 29 -7.99 0.58 6.19
N LEU A 30 -7.32 1.72 6.39
CA LEU A 30 -6.48 1.98 7.54
C LEU A 30 -7.28 2.41 8.77
N SER A 31 -8.35 3.19 8.60
CA SER A 31 -9.21 3.63 9.71
C SER A 31 -10.09 2.51 10.29
N ASN A 32 -10.35 1.45 9.51
CA ASN A 32 -11.03 0.24 9.99
C ASN A 32 -10.09 -0.76 10.71
N ALA A 33 -8.82 -0.38 10.96
CA ALA A 33 -7.91 -1.23 11.72
C ALA A 33 -8.44 -1.51 13.14
N THR A 34 -8.29 -2.75 13.59
CA THR A 34 -8.73 -3.19 14.92
C THR A 34 -7.70 -2.93 16.02
N CYS A 35 -6.53 -2.43 15.65
CA CYS A 35 -5.36 -2.25 16.52
C CYS A 35 -4.44 -1.15 15.95
N ASP A 36 -3.54 -0.64 16.79
CA ASP A 36 -2.53 0.34 16.40
C ASP A 36 -1.31 -0.36 15.75
N PRO A 37 -0.54 0.34 14.88
CA PRO A 37 0.72 -0.17 14.35
C PRO A 37 1.67 -0.69 15.45
N PRO A 38 2.40 -1.79 15.21
CA PRO A 38 2.59 -2.48 13.93
C PRO A 38 1.48 -3.47 13.56
N CYS A 39 0.39 -3.50 14.32
CA CYS A 39 -0.71 -4.43 14.07
C CYS A 39 -1.68 -3.89 13.01
N TRP A 40 -2.18 -4.78 12.15
CA TRP A 40 -3.25 -4.49 11.21
C TRP A 40 -4.27 -5.64 11.16
N LEU A 41 -5.55 -5.34 11.36
CA LEU A 41 -6.64 -6.33 11.46
C LEU A 41 -6.40 -7.47 12.48
N GLY A 42 -5.59 -7.22 13.52
CA GLY A 42 -5.20 -8.20 14.53
C GLY A 42 -3.96 -9.03 14.17
N MET A 43 -3.41 -8.86 12.97
CA MET A 43 -2.14 -9.45 12.56
C MET A 43 -0.99 -8.58 13.06
N THR A 44 -0.04 -9.16 13.78
CA THR A 44 1.11 -8.46 14.35
C THR A 44 2.42 -9.11 13.86
N PRO A 45 3.29 -8.36 13.16
CA PRO A 45 4.61 -8.83 12.79
C PRO A 45 5.43 -9.31 14.00
N GLY A 46 6.10 -10.45 13.85
CA GLY A 46 6.84 -11.19 14.88
C GLY A 46 5.98 -12.16 15.69
N GLU A 47 4.66 -12.01 15.69
CA GLU A 47 3.74 -12.79 16.54
C GLU A 47 2.82 -13.69 15.73
N THR A 48 2.17 -13.18 14.69
CA THR A 48 1.15 -13.93 13.93
C THR A 48 1.75 -15.07 13.12
N THR A 49 1.16 -16.27 13.23
CA THR A 49 1.48 -17.44 12.38
C THR A 49 0.77 -17.39 11.03
N VAL A 50 1.21 -18.24 10.10
CA VAL A 50 0.59 -18.40 8.77
C VAL A 50 -0.88 -18.80 8.90
N GLU A 51 -1.19 -19.78 9.76
CA GLU A 51 -2.56 -20.26 9.96
C GLU A 51 -3.46 -19.20 10.61
N GLU A 52 -2.94 -18.44 11.57
CA GLU A 52 -3.67 -17.32 12.19
C GLU A 52 -3.95 -16.21 11.17
N ALA A 53 -2.98 -15.87 10.32
CA ALA A 53 -3.15 -14.86 9.27
C ALA A 53 -4.26 -15.24 8.28
N HIS A 54 -4.31 -16.51 7.83
CA HIS A 54 -5.41 -17.01 7.00
C HIS A 54 -6.77 -16.85 7.68
N GLN A 55 -6.87 -17.19 8.96
CA GLN A 55 -8.11 -17.04 9.73
C GLN A 55 -8.51 -15.57 9.89
N GLN A 56 -7.53 -14.68 10.12
CA GLN A 56 -7.75 -13.26 10.28
C GLN A 56 -8.20 -12.61 8.96
N LEU A 57 -7.56 -12.91 7.83
CA LEU A 57 -8.02 -12.47 6.51
C LEU A 57 -9.44 -12.99 6.20
N ALA A 58 -9.72 -14.26 6.53
CA ALA A 58 -11.02 -14.88 6.31
C ALA A 58 -12.15 -14.24 7.14
N ALA A 59 -11.83 -13.68 8.30
CA ALA A 59 -12.79 -13.03 9.18
C ALA A 59 -13.16 -11.60 8.71
N GLN A 60 -12.41 -11.01 7.77
CA GLN A 60 -12.49 -9.59 7.42
C GLN A 60 -13.21 -9.36 6.08
N ALA A 61 -14.35 -10.00 5.87
CA ALA A 61 -15.14 -9.91 4.62
C ALA A 61 -15.66 -8.49 4.28
N GLY A 62 -15.55 -7.52 5.20
CA GLY A 62 -15.87 -6.12 4.91
C GLY A 62 -14.74 -5.36 4.20
N VAL A 63 -13.50 -5.83 4.30
CA VAL A 63 -12.29 -5.18 3.79
C VAL A 63 -11.57 -6.06 2.76
N ILE A 64 -11.55 -7.38 2.98
CA ILE A 64 -10.77 -8.34 2.17
C ILE A 64 -11.69 -9.09 1.20
N ASN A 65 -11.29 -9.15 -0.07
CA ASN A 65 -11.93 -9.96 -1.08
C ASN A 65 -11.63 -11.45 -0.84
N GLN A 66 -12.59 -12.14 -0.24
CA GLN A 66 -12.46 -13.54 0.20
C GLN A 66 -12.18 -14.55 -0.93
N GLU A 67 -12.49 -14.19 -2.18
CA GLU A 67 -12.21 -15.04 -3.36
C GLU A 67 -10.77 -14.86 -3.88
N ARG A 68 -10.02 -13.91 -3.31
CA ARG A 68 -8.72 -13.47 -3.80
C ARG A 68 -7.65 -13.54 -2.71
N ILE A 69 -7.81 -14.46 -1.76
CA ILE A 69 -6.77 -14.88 -0.81
C ILE A 69 -6.09 -16.12 -1.40
N PHE A 70 -4.76 -16.10 -1.54
CA PHE A 70 -4.01 -17.18 -2.17
C PHE A 70 -2.60 -17.31 -1.59
N ASP A 71 -2.11 -18.54 -1.51
CA ASP A 71 -0.71 -18.80 -1.15
C ASP A 71 0.20 -18.54 -2.35
N ILE A 72 1.34 -17.89 -2.09
CA ILE A 72 2.37 -17.60 -3.09
C ILE A 72 3.54 -18.53 -2.86
N SER A 73 4.12 -19.02 -3.95
CA SER A 73 5.31 -19.89 -3.90
C SER A 73 6.45 -19.19 -3.16
N ALA A 74 7.16 -19.97 -2.33
CA ALA A 74 8.36 -19.57 -1.64
C ALA A 74 9.35 -18.82 -2.55
N THR A 75 9.92 -17.74 -2.04
CA THR A 75 11.09 -17.05 -2.60
C THR A 75 12.32 -17.35 -1.75
N GLU A 76 13.52 -16.96 -2.20
CA GLU A 76 14.73 -17.10 -1.37
C GLU A 76 14.70 -16.22 -0.11
N ALA A 77 14.08 -15.04 -0.20
CA ALA A 77 13.93 -14.12 0.93
C ALA A 77 12.81 -14.57 1.88
N TYR A 78 11.66 -14.95 1.30
CA TYR A 78 10.47 -15.31 2.06
C TYR A 78 10.01 -16.73 1.71
N PRO A 79 10.22 -17.72 2.60
CA PRO A 79 9.83 -19.09 2.34
C PRO A 79 8.31 -19.26 2.25
N GLU A 80 7.54 -18.35 2.83
CA GLU A 80 6.08 -18.40 2.85
C GLU A 80 5.50 -16.99 2.66
N MET A 81 4.50 -16.87 1.80
CA MET A 81 3.83 -15.61 1.47
C MET A 81 2.34 -15.87 1.23
N ILE A 82 1.49 -14.95 1.70
CA ILE A 82 0.05 -14.95 1.41
C ILE A 82 -0.25 -13.69 0.60
N GLY A 83 -0.80 -13.86 -0.60
CA GLY A 83 -1.37 -12.77 -1.40
C GLY A 83 -2.84 -12.58 -1.08
N PHE A 84 -3.29 -11.33 -1.07
CA PHE A 84 -4.70 -10.98 -0.92
C PHE A 84 -5.06 -9.72 -1.70
N GLU A 85 -6.35 -9.52 -1.97
CA GLU A 85 -6.87 -8.26 -2.52
C GLU A 85 -7.84 -7.62 -1.54
N VAL A 86 -7.70 -6.31 -1.32
CA VAL A 86 -8.71 -5.52 -0.63
C VAL A 86 -9.92 -5.29 -1.55
N HIS A 87 -11.11 -5.16 -0.97
CA HIS A 87 -12.32 -4.96 -1.75
C HIS A 87 -12.22 -3.71 -2.62
N PHE A 88 -12.52 -3.88 -3.91
CA PHE A 88 -12.56 -2.80 -4.91
C PHE A 88 -11.20 -2.18 -5.26
N SER A 89 -10.09 -2.80 -4.84
CA SER A 89 -8.77 -2.60 -5.45
C SER A 89 -8.50 -3.68 -6.48
N GLU A 90 -7.69 -3.36 -7.49
CA GLU A 90 -7.12 -4.34 -8.43
C GLU A 90 -5.68 -4.72 -8.04
N SER A 91 -5.05 -3.99 -7.11
CA SER A 91 -3.72 -4.29 -6.59
C SER A 91 -3.73 -5.48 -5.65
N GLN A 92 -2.58 -6.16 -5.63
CA GLN A 92 -2.35 -7.28 -4.73
C GLN A 92 -1.55 -6.79 -3.53
N SER A 93 -1.99 -7.20 -2.36
CA SER A 93 -1.32 -6.96 -1.09
C SER A 93 -0.74 -8.28 -0.58
N TYR A 94 0.26 -8.21 0.29
CA TYR A 94 1.06 -9.38 0.65
C TYR A 94 1.34 -9.45 2.15
N LEU A 95 1.33 -10.67 2.67
CA LEU A 95 1.87 -11.02 3.98
C LEU A 95 3.12 -11.85 3.75
N TYR A 96 4.24 -11.43 4.33
CA TYR A 96 5.52 -12.11 4.20
C TYR A 96 5.86 -12.80 5.51
N PHE A 97 6.27 -14.05 5.46
CA PHE A 97 6.58 -14.84 6.65
C PHE A 97 8.05 -15.26 6.65
N GLU A 98 8.66 -15.14 7.82
CA GLU A 98 10.00 -15.61 8.11
C GLU A 98 9.95 -16.53 9.33
N ASN A 99 10.53 -17.72 9.24
CA ASN A 99 10.52 -18.72 10.33
C ASN A 99 9.10 -19.04 10.85
N GLY A 100 8.10 -19.06 9.96
CA GLY A 100 6.69 -19.34 10.28
C GLY A 100 5.97 -18.21 11.03
N ARG A 101 6.56 -17.00 11.09
CA ARG A 101 5.96 -15.82 11.71
C ARG A 101 5.88 -14.68 10.70
N LEU A 102 4.82 -13.89 10.80
CA LEU A 102 4.62 -12.71 9.97
C LEU A 102 5.77 -11.74 10.18
N SER A 103 6.44 -11.34 9.10
CA SER A 103 7.57 -10.40 9.13
C SER A 103 7.14 -9.01 8.64
N LEU A 104 6.32 -9.00 7.59
CA LEU A 104 5.86 -7.78 6.92
C LEU A 104 4.42 -7.94 6.43
N ILE A 105 3.64 -6.87 6.57
CA ILE A 105 2.37 -6.66 5.89
C ILE A 105 2.60 -5.56 4.86
N GLU A 106 2.29 -5.83 3.60
CA GLU A 106 2.30 -4.86 2.51
C GLU A 106 0.87 -4.67 2.02
N ILE A 107 0.39 -3.43 2.00
CA ILE A 107 -0.94 -3.06 1.50
C ILE A 107 -0.77 -2.07 0.36
N GLU A 108 -1.10 -2.51 -0.85
CA GLU A 108 -1.05 -1.71 -2.06
C GLU A 108 -2.48 -1.36 -2.52
N VAL A 109 -2.67 -0.12 -2.96
CA VAL A 109 -3.92 0.33 -3.62
C VAL A 109 -3.64 1.13 -4.90
N ASP A 110 -4.24 0.70 -6.01
CA ASP A 110 -4.17 1.41 -7.29
C ASP A 110 -5.10 2.62 -7.29
N ASP A 111 -6.26 2.43 -6.68
CA ASP A 111 -7.39 3.34 -6.64
C ASP A 111 -7.74 3.70 -5.20
N GLY A 112 -8.16 4.96 -4.98
CA GLY A 112 -8.51 5.41 -3.64
C GLY A 112 -7.29 5.63 -2.74
N LYS A 113 -6.21 6.17 -3.31
CA LYS A 113 -5.02 6.59 -2.58
C LYS A 113 -5.35 7.58 -1.45
N MET A 114 -4.47 7.68 -0.47
CA MET A 114 -4.61 8.60 0.67
C MET A 114 -3.64 9.77 0.53
N GLU A 115 -4.08 10.99 0.80
CA GLU A 115 -3.17 12.14 0.85
C GLU A 115 -2.13 11.97 1.98
N VAL A 116 -0.89 12.41 1.71
CA VAL A 116 0.19 12.40 2.70
C VAL A 116 -0.24 13.10 4.00
N GLU A 117 -0.95 14.22 3.92
CA GLU A 117 -1.44 14.94 5.10
C GLU A 117 -2.40 14.08 5.94
N ASN A 118 -3.28 13.29 5.31
CA ASN A 118 -4.19 12.39 6.03
C ASN A 118 -3.42 11.26 6.71
N GLY A 119 -2.41 10.69 6.03
CA GLY A 119 -1.53 9.67 6.63
C GLY A 119 -0.76 10.18 7.84
N VAL A 120 -0.18 11.38 7.73
CA VAL A 120 0.50 12.08 8.85
C VAL A 120 -0.50 12.46 9.95
N GLY A 121 -1.73 12.83 9.59
CA GLY A 121 -2.81 13.08 10.54
C GLY A 121 -3.20 11.84 11.34
N LEU A 122 -3.23 10.67 10.69
CA LEU A 122 -3.62 9.39 11.30
C LEU A 122 -2.51 8.83 12.20
N TYR A 123 -1.25 8.88 11.76
CA TYR A 123 -0.13 8.24 12.45
C TYR A 123 0.84 9.21 13.11
N GLY A 124 0.58 10.52 13.09
CA GLY A 124 1.49 11.54 13.59
C GLY A 124 2.63 11.85 12.62
N THR A 125 3.61 12.63 13.07
CA THR A 125 4.78 12.98 12.25
C THR A 125 5.74 11.79 12.14
N PRO A 126 6.21 11.43 10.93
CA PRO A 126 7.26 10.41 10.79
C PRO A 126 8.56 10.91 11.41
N GLU A 127 9.43 9.98 11.79
CA GLU A 127 10.75 10.30 12.31
C GLU A 127 11.72 10.63 11.16
N GLU A 128 11.63 9.89 10.06
CA GLU A 128 12.53 10.04 8.93
C GLU A 128 11.82 9.87 7.58
N VAL A 129 12.44 10.39 6.54
CA VAL A 129 12.07 10.18 5.14
C VAL A 129 13.17 9.37 4.49
N ILE A 130 12.78 8.25 3.90
CA ILE A 130 13.62 7.43 3.06
C ILE A 130 13.25 7.71 1.61
N TYR A 131 14.23 7.83 0.73
CA TYR A 131 13.95 7.96 -0.69
C TYR A 131 14.96 7.20 -1.54
N GLN A 132 14.49 6.71 -2.68
CA GLN A 132 15.29 5.96 -3.63
C GLN A 132 14.79 6.11 -5.06
N LYS A 133 15.69 5.93 -6.03
CA LYS A 133 15.31 5.84 -7.45
C LYS A 133 14.73 4.47 -7.73
N ILE A 134 13.55 4.44 -8.36
CA ILE A 134 12.91 3.21 -8.82
C ILE A 134 12.63 3.29 -10.32
N SER A 135 12.47 2.12 -10.95
CA SER A 135 11.93 2.03 -12.30
C SER A 135 10.41 2.06 -12.22
N CYS A 136 9.79 3.01 -12.91
CA CYS A 136 8.35 3.11 -13.05
C CYS A 136 7.90 2.78 -14.47
N PRO A 137 6.67 2.28 -14.66
CA PRO A 137 6.08 2.14 -15.98
C PRO A 137 5.97 3.52 -16.67
N GLY A 138 6.73 3.74 -17.74
CA GLY A 138 6.64 4.96 -18.52
C GLY A 138 5.43 4.99 -19.46
N ARG A 139 4.92 6.20 -19.79
CA ARG A 139 3.74 6.38 -20.66
C ARG A 139 3.91 5.91 -22.11
N PHE A 140 5.14 5.65 -22.59
CA PHE A 140 5.43 5.44 -24.01
C PHE A 140 6.50 4.36 -24.29
N PHE A 141 6.37 3.17 -23.71
CA PHE A 141 7.22 1.98 -23.98
C PHE A 141 8.67 2.08 -23.50
N GLY A 142 8.88 2.60 -22.31
CA GLY A 142 10.18 2.53 -21.63
C GLY A 142 10.02 2.74 -20.14
N ASP A 143 10.98 2.24 -19.39
CA ASP A 143 11.10 2.46 -17.95
C ASP A 143 11.45 3.94 -17.72
N ALA A 144 10.63 4.63 -16.92
CA ALA A 144 10.96 5.94 -16.39
C ALA A 144 11.65 5.77 -15.03
N ILE A 145 12.56 6.69 -14.69
CA ILE A 145 13.08 6.74 -13.32
C ILE A 145 12.16 7.64 -12.51
N CYS A 146 11.55 7.10 -11.46
CA CYS A 146 10.85 7.88 -10.44
C CYS A 146 11.67 7.95 -9.16
N LEU A 147 11.21 8.81 -8.25
CA LEU A 147 11.60 8.79 -6.86
C LEU A 147 10.50 8.10 -6.05
N GLN A 148 10.83 7.00 -5.38
CA GLN A 148 9.99 6.45 -4.31
C GLN A 148 10.33 7.18 -3.03
N VAL A 149 9.32 7.63 -2.30
CA VAL A 149 9.46 8.32 -1.02
C VAL A 149 8.69 7.56 0.04
N LEU A 150 9.37 7.21 1.13
CA LEU A 150 8.80 6.50 2.26
C LEU A 150 8.85 7.38 3.50
N LEU A 151 7.68 7.62 4.08
CA LEU A 151 7.50 8.25 5.38
C LEU A 151 7.66 7.17 6.44
N HIS A 152 8.74 7.21 7.20
CA HIS A 152 9.15 6.11 8.05
C HIS A 152 8.87 6.39 9.54
N TYR A 153 8.16 5.43 10.16
CA TYR A 153 7.80 5.43 11.58
C TYR A 153 8.46 4.25 12.33
N PRO A 154 9.80 4.23 12.50
CA PRO A 154 10.54 3.06 13.00
C PRO A 154 10.07 2.58 14.37
N ARG A 155 9.67 3.52 15.25
CA ARG A 155 9.19 3.18 16.60
C ARG A 155 7.80 2.57 16.60
N LYS A 156 7.00 2.81 15.56
CA LYS A 156 5.66 2.26 15.38
C LYS A 156 5.63 1.02 14.51
N GLY A 157 6.70 0.75 13.75
CA GLY A 157 6.72 -0.37 12.82
C GLY A 157 5.80 -0.12 11.62
N LEU A 158 5.85 1.09 11.06
CA LEU A 158 5.00 1.54 9.95
C LEU A 158 5.82 2.32 8.91
N MET A 159 5.48 2.17 7.63
CA MET A 159 5.90 3.09 6.57
C MET A 159 4.76 3.39 5.61
N LEU A 160 4.74 4.62 5.09
CA LEU A 160 3.82 5.06 4.05
C LEU A 160 4.64 5.43 2.82
N SER A 161 4.36 4.84 1.67
CA SER A 161 5.11 5.07 0.43
C SER A 161 4.24 5.76 -0.61
N TYR A 162 4.87 6.63 -1.39
CA TYR A 162 4.30 7.24 -2.58
C TYR A 162 5.40 7.45 -3.63
N GLU A 163 5.00 7.55 -4.89
CA GLU A 163 5.91 7.75 -6.02
C GLU A 163 5.84 9.18 -6.57
N GLN A 164 7.00 9.74 -6.91
CA GLN A 164 7.13 11.02 -7.61
C GLN A 164 7.67 10.80 -9.01
N SER A 165 6.87 11.18 -10.01
CA SER A 165 7.22 11.12 -11.43
C SER A 165 8.05 12.32 -11.93
N ARG A 166 8.54 13.18 -11.02
CA ARG A 166 9.29 14.40 -11.34
C ARG A 166 10.79 14.11 -11.54
N ASP A 167 11.56 15.15 -11.87
CA ASP A 167 13.03 15.07 -11.94
C ASP A 167 13.57 14.36 -10.71
N SER A 168 14.24 13.22 -10.93
CA SER A 168 14.74 12.36 -9.85
C SER A 168 15.68 13.08 -8.88
N ASN A 169 16.14 14.31 -9.18
CA ASN A 169 17.04 15.09 -8.32
C ASN A 169 16.34 16.02 -7.32
N ILE A 170 15.01 16.11 -7.34
CA ILE A 170 14.24 16.91 -6.39
C ILE A 170 13.33 15.99 -5.60
N LEU A 171 13.44 16.05 -4.28
CA LEU A 171 12.51 15.41 -3.35
C LEU A 171 11.49 16.44 -2.90
N ILE A 172 10.20 16.17 -3.10
CA ILE A 172 9.12 17.03 -2.65
C ILE A 172 8.27 16.30 -1.62
N VAL A 173 8.28 16.75 -0.37
CA VAL A 173 7.34 16.25 0.64
C VAL A 173 6.10 17.14 0.60
N ASP A 174 5.16 16.83 -0.29
CA ASP A 174 3.93 17.61 -0.48
C ASP A 174 2.73 16.91 0.20
N PRO A 175 1.96 17.62 1.05
CA PRO A 175 0.80 17.05 1.74
C PRO A 175 -0.25 16.44 0.80
N GLN A 176 -0.31 16.86 -0.47
CA GLN A 176 -1.29 16.40 -1.46
C GLN A 176 -0.82 15.19 -2.27
N GLU A 177 0.43 14.74 -2.09
CA GLU A 177 0.91 13.51 -2.72
C GLU A 177 0.12 12.31 -2.23
N GLN A 178 0.03 11.28 -3.07
CA GLN A 178 -0.91 10.18 -2.91
C GLN A 178 -0.18 8.91 -2.48
N ILE A 179 -0.36 8.52 -1.22
CA ILE A 179 0.10 7.25 -0.66
C ILE A 179 -0.69 6.12 -1.31
N ASP A 180 0.02 5.21 -1.94
CA ASP A 180 -0.49 4.00 -2.57
C ASP A 180 -0.02 2.71 -1.89
N LEU A 181 0.97 2.81 -1.01
CA LEU A 181 1.60 1.64 -0.41
C LEU A 181 1.86 1.85 1.07
N VAL A 182 1.50 0.85 1.88
CA VAL A 182 1.67 0.87 3.33
C VAL A 182 2.34 -0.41 3.80
N TYR A 183 3.31 -0.26 4.69
CA TYR A 183 4.03 -1.37 5.30
C TYR A 183 3.82 -1.40 6.80
N PHE A 184 3.53 -2.57 7.36
CA PHE A 184 3.60 -2.83 8.80
C PHE A 184 4.66 -3.90 9.09
N TYR A 185 5.55 -3.64 10.04
CA TYR A 185 6.66 -4.50 10.40
C TYR A 185 6.98 -4.38 11.89
N ALA A 186 7.77 -5.31 12.44
CA ALA A 186 8.13 -5.28 13.86
C ALA A 186 9.02 -4.05 14.19
N PRO A 187 8.70 -3.24 15.21
CA PRO A 187 9.53 -2.09 15.58
C PRO A 187 10.98 -2.49 15.87
N GLY A 188 11.91 -1.76 15.26
CA GLY A 188 13.35 -2.05 15.37
C GLY A 188 13.88 -3.16 14.45
N SER A 189 13.04 -3.77 13.61
CA SER A 189 13.52 -4.58 12.47
C SER A 189 13.89 -3.69 11.28
N ASP A 190 14.70 -4.22 10.36
CA ASP A 190 15.02 -3.61 9.07
C ASP A 190 14.37 -4.45 7.95
N PRO A 191 13.09 -4.21 7.62
CA PRO A 191 12.40 -4.97 6.59
C PRO A 191 12.95 -4.65 5.18
N PHE A 192 13.77 -3.61 5.01
CA PHE A 192 14.25 -3.12 3.71
C PHE A 192 15.55 -3.77 3.26
N SER A 193 16.28 -4.41 4.17
CA SER A 193 17.45 -5.21 3.80
C SER A 193 17.13 -6.24 2.71
N GLU A 194 15.89 -6.74 2.65
CA GLU A 194 15.45 -7.77 1.70
C GLU A 194 14.49 -7.28 0.61
N LEU A 195 13.61 -6.30 0.89
CA LEU A 195 12.62 -5.78 -0.10
C LEU A 195 13.24 -4.88 -1.17
N THR A 196 14.44 -4.38 -0.96
CA THR A 196 15.05 -3.42 -1.88
C THR A 196 15.61 -4.16 -3.11
N PHE A 197 14.86 -4.15 -4.21
CA PHE A 197 15.43 -4.22 -5.56
C PHE A 197 16.24 -2.93 -5.81
N ARG A 198 17.44 -2.87 -5.23
CA ARG A 198 18.30 -1.69 -5.23
C ARG A 198 18.75 -1.37 -6.65
N LEU A 199 18.16 -0.35 -7.28
CA LEU A 199 18.87 0.44 -8.31
C LEU A 199 20.01 1.27 -7.69
N GLY A 200 20.14 1.25 -6.36
CA GLY A 200 21.22 1.82 -5.58
C GLY A 200 20.91 3.21 -5.04
N GLY A 201 21.42 3.50 -3.84
CA GLY A 201 21.47 4.86 -3.30
C GLY A 201 20.33 5.27 -2.37
N GLU A 202 19.78 4.38 -1.55
CA GLU A 202 18.89 4.81 -0.48
C GLU A 202 19.53 5.95 0.34
N ARG A 203 18.73 6.97 0.62
CA ARG A 203 19.08 8.10 1.46
C ARG A 203 18.02 8.22 2.55
N VAL A 204 18.50 8.46 3.76
CA VAL A 204 17.68 8.68 4.94
C VAL A 204 17.95 10.08 5.45
N ILE A 205 16.90 10.84 5.68
CA ILE A 205 16.96 12.17 6.30
C ILE A 205 15.93 12.26 7.43
N ASP A 206 16.21 13.02 8.48
CA ASP A 206 15.21 13.36 9.48
C ASP A 206 14.00 14.04 8.80
N TRP A 207 12.79 13.83 9.34
CA TRP A 207 11.56 14.42 8.78
C TRP A 207 11.72 15.92 8.55
N PRO A 208 11.74 16.37 7.28
CA PRO A 208 12.05 17.76 6.96
C PRO A 208 10.80 18.67 7.03
N GLY A 209 9.63 18.11 7.38
CA GLY A 209 8.35 18.75 7.18
C GLY A 209 7.90 18.72 5.72
N TYR A 210 6.83 19.45 5.43
CA TYR A 210 6.38 19.65 4.05
C TYR A 210 7.31 20.66 3.35
N THR A 211 8.21 20.17 2.48
CA THR A 211 9.25 20.98 1.86
C THR A 211 9.76 20.39 0.56
N GLU A 212 10.53 21.19 -0.18
CA GLU A 212 11.29 20.78 -1.35
C GLU A 212 12.79 20.68 -0.99
N ILE A 213 13.44 19.60 -1.42
CA ILE A 213 14.87 19.37 -1.25
C ILE A 213 15.46 19.11 -2.64
N VAL A 214 16.40 19.95 -3.05
CA VAL A 214 17.07 19.90 -4.35
C VAL A 214 18.42 19.18 -4.26
N ASP A 215 18.94 18.72 -5.41
CA ASP A 215 20.27 18.14 -5.55
C ASP A 215 20.51 16.89 -4.67
N ILE A 216 19.49 16.06 -4.46
CA ILE A 216 19.52 14.93 -3.52
C ILE A 216 20.50 13.77 -3.90
N TRP A 217 21.18 13.90 -5.04
CA TRP A 217 22.16 12.92 -5.54
C TRP A 217 23.59 13.46 -5.71
N ASN A 218 23.82 14.74 -5.39
CA ASN A 218 25.13 15.38 -5.53
C ASN A 218 26.03 15.19 -4.30
#